data_AF-A0A352Q3Q8-F1
#
_entry.id   AF-A0A352Q3Q8-F1
#
_cell.length_a   1.000
_cell.length_b   1.000
_cell.length_c   1.000
_cell.angle_alpha   90.00
_cell.angle_beta   90.00
_cell.angle_gamma   90.00
#
_symmetry.space_group_name_H-M   'P 1'
#
loop_
_entity.id
_entity.type
_entity.pdbx_description
1 polymer ?
#
loop_
_entity_poly.entity_id
_entity_poly.type
_entity_poly.pdbx_seq_one_letter_code
_entity_poly.pdbx_strand_id
1 'polypeptide(L)'
;LRHVNTDSDSEILLNVFAHELQLQGKLQPEPDDIFAAVGRVHGRCRGAYAVVGMIANYGLFAFRDPHGIRPLILGRRHASEGIEYMVASESVAFDWTGEVN
;
A
#
# COMPACT_ATOMS: atom_id res chain seq x y z
N LEU A 1 -18.88 7.06 -12.10
CA LEU A 1 -19.10 6.40 -10.80
C LEU A 1 -18.22 5.16 -10.75
N ARG A 2 -17.51 4.93 -9.64
CA ARG A 2 -16.87 3.63 -9.44
C ARG A 2 -17.91 2.67 -8.87
N HIS A 3 -18.14 1.57 -9.57
CA HIS A 3 -19.09 0.56 -9.16
C HIS A 3 -18.44 -0.30 -8.07
N VAL A 4 -19.13 -0.47 -6.94
CA VAL A 4 -18.73 -1.38 -5.88
C VAL A 4 -19.47 -2.69 -6.13
N ASN A 5 -18.74 -3.79 -6.27
CA ASN A 5 -19.29 -5.07 -6.69
C ASN A 5 -19.48 -6.04 -5.53
N THR A 6 -18.91 -5.71 -4.37
CA THR A 6 -18.91 -6.54 -3.17
C THR A 6 -19.21 -5.71 -1.94
N ASP A 7 -19.64 -6.35 -0.86
CA ASP A 7 -19.76 -5.72 0.46
C ASP A 7 -18.41 -5.65 1.21
N SER A 8 -17.29 -5.77 0.49
CA SER A 8 -15.95 -5.74 1.08
C SER A 8 -15.46 -4.32 1.29
N ASP A 9 -15.14 -3.98 2.54
CA ASP A 9 -14.51 -2.70 2.89
C ASP A 9 -13.18 -2.49 2.16
N SER A 10 -12.47 -3.57 1.81
CA SER A 10 -11.22 -3.50 1.03
C SER A 10 -11.45 -2.98 -0.38
N GLU A 11 -12.58 -3.32 -1.02
CA GLU A 11 -12.94 -2.78 -2.33
C GLU A 11 -13.23 -1.27 -2.22
N ILE A 12 -13.89 -0.84 -1.15
CA ILE A 12 -14.13 0.58 -0.88
C ILE A 12 -12.81 1.31 -0.68
N LEU A 13 -11.89 0.77 0.11
CA LEU A 13 -10.58 1.37 0.38
C LEU A 13 -9.76 1.50 -0.91
N LEU A 14 -9.73 0.46 -1.75
CA LEU A 14 -9.09 0.50 -3.07
C LEU A 14 -9.69 1.61 -3.95
N ASN A 15 -11.02 1.71 -3.98
CA ASN A 15 -11.72 2.70 -4.77
C ASN A 15 -11.48 4.13 -4.26
N VAL A 16 -11.37 4.34 -2.95
CA VAL A 16 -11.00 5.65 -2.39
C VAL A 16 -9.56 5.99 -2.78
N PHE A 17 -8.60 5.09 -2.55
CA PHE A 17 -7.20 5.32 -2.93
C PHE A 17 -7.04 5.70 -4.39
N ALA A 18 -7.59 4.88 -5.30
CA ALA A 18 -7.43 5.17 -6.71
C ALA A 18 -8.19 6.45 -7.14
N HIS A 19 -9.22 6.89 -6.41
CA HIS A 19 -9.91 8.15 -6.68
C HIS A 19 -9.01 9.32 -6.28
N GLU A 20 -8.39 9.24 -5.11
CA GLU A 20 -7.42 10.23 -4.66
C GLU A 20 -6.22 10.31 -5.59
N LEU A 21 -5.71 9.18 -6.09
CA LEU A 21 -4.61 9.17 -7.05
C LEU A 21 -5.02 9.81 -8.38
N GLN A 22 -6.23 9.52 -8.88
CA GLN A 22 -6.76 10.11 -10.10
C GLN A 22 -6.87 11.65 -10.01
N LEU A 23 -7.21 12.19 -8.84
CA LEU A 23 -7.26 13.63 -8.61
C LEU A 23 -5.90 14.33 -8.69
N GLN A 24 -4.78 13.60 -8.71
CA GLN A 24 -3.46 14.19 -8.99
C GLN A 24 -3.31 14.61 -10.46
N GLY A 25 -4.18 14.12 -11.35
CA GLY A 25 -4.29 14.62 -12.72
C GLY A 25 -3.07 14.33 -13.59
N LYS A 26 -2.13 13.52 -13.13
CA LYS A 26 -0.95 13.09 -13.89
C LYS A 26 -1.20 11.75 -14.56
N LEU A 27 -0.80 11.63 -15.83
CA LEU A 27 -0.79 10.36 -16.56
C LEU A 27 0.25 9.39 -15.99
N GLN A 28 1.37 9.95 -15.48
CA GLN A 28 2.44 9.22 -14.84
C GLN A 28 2.61 9.72 -13.40
N PRO A 29 2.00 9.06 -12.40
CA PRO A 29 2.20 9.43 -11.01
C PRO A 29 3.65 9.22 -10.58
N GLU A 30 4.17 10.19 -9.85
CA GLU A 30 5.44 10.13 -9.13
C GLU A 30 5.19 9.66 -7.68
N PRO A 31 6.23 9.27 -6.93
CA PRO A 31 6.07 8.84 -5.54
C PRO A 31 5.30 9.84 -4.68
N ASP A 32 5.54 11.14 -4.84
CA ASP A 32 4.86 12.20 -4.09
C ASP A 32 3.35 12.24 -4.36
N ASP A 33 2.91 11.91 -5.58
CA ASP A 33 1.49 11.82 -5.92
C ASP A 33 0.81 10.64 -5.20
N ILE A 34 1.53 9.53 -5.08
CA ILE A 34 1.07 8.34 -4.34
C ILE A 34 0.97 8.68 -2.84
N PHE A 35 1.99 9.32 -2.27
CA PHE A 35 1.97 9.72 -0.87
C PHE A 35 0.87 10.74 -0.57
N ALA A 36 0.66 11.71 -1.47
CA ALA A 36 -0.44 12.67 -1.35
C ALA A 36 -1.81 11.99 -1.42
N ALA A 37 -1.98 10.99 -2.30
CA ALA A 37 -3.20 10.18 -2.37
C ALA A 37 -3.45 9.39 -1.08
N VAL A 38 -2.42 8.74 -0.52
CA VAL A 38 -2.50 8.04 0.78
C VAL A 38 -2.87 9.02 1.90
N GLY A 39 -2.30 10.22 1.92
CA GLY A 39 -2.67 11.26 2.88
C GLY A 39 -4.16 11.62 2.82
N ARG A 40 -4.75 11.70 1.62
CA ARG A 40 -6.19 11.94 1.45
C ARG A 40 -7.04 10.72 1.81
N VAL A 41 -6.55 9.49 1.60
CA VAL A 41 -7.20 8.27 2.10
C VAL A 41 -7.34 8.33 3.62
N HIS A 42 -6.28 8.70 4.35
CA HIS A 42 -6.33 8.82 5.81
C HIS A 42 -7.36 9.86 6.31
N GLY A 43 -7.61 10.90 5.51
CA GLY A 43 -8.66 11.89 5.79
C GLY A 43 -10.09 11.35 5.64
N ARG A 44 -10.31 10.40 4.72
CA ARG A 44 -11.63 9.87 4.35
C ARG A 44 -11.98 8.54 5.04
N CYS A 45 -11.00 7.65 5.18
CA CYS A 45 -11.18 6.31 5.73
C CYS A 45 -10.88 6.32 7.24
N ARG A 46 -11.84 5.86 8.04
CA ARG A 46 -11.73 5.72 9.50
C ARG A 46 -11.84 4.26 9.88
N GLY A 47 -10.91 3.78 10.69
CA GLY A 47 -10.83 2.37 11.10
C GLY A 47 -9.38 1.91 11.18
N ALA A 48 -9.20 0.60 11.35
CA ALA A 48 -7.90 -0.04 11.46
C ALA A 48 -7.60 -0.81 10.16
N TYR A 49 -6.49 -0.49 9.48
CA TYR A 49 -6.14 -1.11 8.20
C TYR A 49 -4.63 -1.15 7.98
N ALA A 50 -4.19 -2.20 7.31
CA ALA A 50 -2.85 -2.36 6.78
C ALA A 50 -3.01 -2.79 5.32
N VAL A 51 -2.48 -2.00 4.39
CA VAL A 51 -2.76 -2.11 2.97
C VAL A 51 -1.46 -2.33 2.23
N VAL A 52 -1.47 -3.33 1.34
CA VAL A 52 -0.46 -3.53 0.31
C VAL A 52 -1.19 -3.60 -1.03
N GLY A 53 -0.69 -2.86 -2.01
CA GLY A 53 -1.27 -2.82 -3.35
C GLY A 53 -0.22 -2.60 -4.42
N MET A 54 -0.62 -2.78 -5.68
CA MET A 54 0.23 -2.61 -6.84
C MET A 54 -0.41 -1.64 -7.83
N ILE A 55 0.41 -0.75 -8.39
CA ILE A 55 0.03 0.07 -9.53
C ILE A 55 0.78 -0.49 -10.75
N ALA A 56 0.01 -0.92 -11.75
CA ALA A 56 0.55 -1.54 -12.95
C ALA A 56 1.57 -0.62 -13.64
N ASN A 57 2.76 -1.15 -13.95
CA ASN A 57 3.90 -0.44 -14.54
C ASN A 57 4.60 0.61 -13.64
N TYR A 58 4.28 0.68 -12.34
CA TYR A 58 4.98 1.55 -11.38
C TYR A 58 5.62 0.75 -10.26
N GLY A 59 4.84 -0.08 -9.55
CA GLY A 59 5.36 -0.89 -8.46
C GLY A 59 4.37 -1.08 -7.31
N LEU A 60 4.92 -1.51 -6.18
CA LEU A 60 4.19 -1.76 -4.94
C LEU A 60 4.10 -0.50 -4.08
N PHE A 61 2.97 -0.35 -3.40
CA PHE A 61 2.81 0.58 -2.30
C PHE A 61 2.28 -0.15 -1.08
N ALA A 62 2.62 0.36 0.09
CA ALA A 62 2.11 -0.15 1.35
C ALA A 62 1.93 1.00 2.34
N PHE A 63 0.85 0.96 3.12
CA PHE A 63 0.60 1.93 4.18
C PHE A 63 -0.26 1.33 5.29
N ARG A 64 -0.20 1.96 6.46
CA ARG A 64 -1.03 1.63 7.63
C ARG A 64 -1.99 2.77 7.93
N ASP A 65 -3.03 2.48 8.70
CA ASP A 65 -3.83 3.53 9.31
C ASP A 65 -2.98 4.48 10.17
N PRO A 66 -3.39 5.75 10.35
CA PRO A 66 -2.61 6.76 11.07
C PRO A 66 -2.27 6.40 12.53
N HIS A 67 -3.01 5.48 13.13
CA HIS A 67 -2.81 5.04 14.51
C HIS A 67 -1.98 3.76 14.60
N GLY A 68 -1.61 3.14 13.47
CA GLY A 68 -0.80 1.93 13.41
C GLY A 68 -1.46 0.72 14.09
N ILE A 69 -2.79 0.60 14.02
CA ILE A 69 -3.54 -0.42 14.75
C ILE A 69 -3.29 -1.82 14.17
N ARG A 70 -3.23 -1.96 12.84
CA ARG A 70 -2.91 -3.23 12.18
C ARG A 70 -1.40 -3.33 11.89
N PRO A 71 -0.76 -4.47 12.17
CA PRO A 71 0.66 -4.64 11.92
C PRO A 71 0.96 -4.71 10.42
N LEU A 72 2.05 -4.06 10.02
CA LEU A 72 2.61 -4.12 8.68
C LEU A 72 4.11 -3.84 8.79
N ILE A 73 4.91 -4.81 8.36
CA ILE A 73 6.36 -4.84 8.54
C ILE A 73 7.00 -4.79 7.16
N LEU A 74 8.04 -3.98 7.02
CA LEU A 74 8.89 -3.91 5.83
C LEU A 74 10.14 -4.75 6.07
N GLY A 75 10.36 -5.74 5.22
CA GLY A 75 11.61 -6.51 5.14
C GLY A 75 12.40 -6.10 3.89
N ARG A 76 13.72 -6.26 3.96
CA ARG A 76 14.61 -6.13 2.81
C ARG A 76 15.69 -7.21 2.84
N ARG A 77 16.13 -7.63 1.66
CA ARG A 77 17.20 -8.62 1.49
C ARG A 77 18.16 -8.15 0.40
N HIS A 78 19.46 -8.35 0.62
CA HIS A 78 20.46 -8.16 -0.43
C HIS A 78 20.51 -9.40 -1.33
N ALA A 79 20.18 -9.22 -2.61
CA ALA A 79 20.29 -10.23 -3.65
C ALA A 79 21.42 -9.87 -4.63
N SER A 80 21.79 -10.80 -5.50
CA SER A 80 22.82 -10.58 -6.53
C SER A 80 22.48 -9.44 -7.49
N GLU A 81 21.19 -9.18 -7.71
CA GLU A 81 20.70 -8.16 -8.65
C GLU A 81 20.32 -6.83 -7.98
N GLY A 82 20.46 -6.72 -6.66
CA GLY A 82 20.12 -5.52 -5.90
C GLY A 82 19.40 -5.80 -4.59
N ILE A 83 18.73 -4.79 -4.06
CA ILE A 83 17.93 -4.92 -2.83
C ILE A 83 16.50 -5.31 -3.23
N GLU A 84 16.02 -6.40 -2.66
CA GLU A 84 14.62 -6.80 -2.74
C GLU A 84 13.87 -6.33 -1.48
N TYR A 85 12.62 -5.94 -1.66
CA TYR A 85 11.75 -5.48 -0.57
C TYR A 85 10.52 -6.38 -0.46
N MET A 86 10.09 -6.65 0.77
CA MET A 86 8.88 -7.43 1.07
C MET A 86 8.08 -6.72 2.16
N VAL A 87 6.76 -6.84 2.11
CA VAL A 87 5.87 -6.30 3.14
C VAL A 87 4.94 -7.39 3.64
N ALA A 88 4.83 -7.57 4.95
CA ALA A 88 4.00 -8.62 5.57
C ALA A 88 3.38 -8.17 6.89
N SER A 89 2.34 -8.86 7.36
CA SER A 89 1.72 -8.58 8.66
C SER A 89 2.55 -9.08 9.84
N GLU A 90 3.41 -10.08 9.63
CA GLU A 90 4.16 -10.78 10.67
C GLU A 90 5.61 -11.02 10.22
N SER A 91 6.56 -10.92 11.15
CA SER A 91 7.99 -11.05 10.83
C SER A 91 8.37 -12.47 10.40
N VAL A 92 7.64 -13.48 10.89
CA VAL A 92 7.86 -14.90 10.54
C VAL A 92 7.68 -15.16 9.04
N ALA A 93 6.93 -14.31 8.34
CA ALA A 93 6.79 -14.40 6.88
C ALA A 93 8.13 -14.18 6.14
N PHE A 94 9.11 -13.57 6.80
CA PHE A 94 10.42 -13.33 6.21
C PHE A 94 11.46 -14.42 6.57
N ASP A 95 11.19 -15.28 7.55
CA ASP A 95 12.15 -16.30 8.00
C ASP A 95 12.47 -17.31 6.89
N TRP A 96 11.52 -17.58 5.99
CA TRP A 96 11.71 -18.48 4.85
C TRP A 96 12.51 -17.89 3.70
N THR A 97 12.64 -16.56 3.62
CA THR A 97 13.28 -15.87 2.47
C THR A 97 14.77 -15.56 2.70
N GLY A 98 15.30 -15.81 3.91
CA GLY A 98 16.69 -15.54 4.28
C GLY A 98 16.95 -14.07 4.66
N GLU A 99 17.99 -13.83 5.48
CA GLU A 99 18.34 -12.58 6.20
C GLU A 99 17.52 -11.32 5.89
N VAL A 100 16.86 -10.82 6.93
CA VAL A 100 15.94 -9.69 6.90
C VAL A 100 16.43 -8.72 7.96
N ASN A 101 17.14 -7.66 7.54
CA ASN A 101 17.66 -6.60 8.42
C ASN A 101 17.06 -5.24 8.07
#